data_AF-A0A7C0Y2R5-F1
#
_entry.id   AF-A0A7C0Y2R5-F1
#
_cell.length_a   1.000
_cell.length_b   1.000
_cell.length_c   1.000
_cell.angle_alpha   90.00
_cell.angle_beta   90.00
_cell.angle_gamma   90.00
#
_symmetry.space_group_name_H-M   'P 1'
#
loop_
_entity.id
_entity.type
_entity.pdbx_description
1 polymer ?
#
loop_
_entity_poly.entity_id
_entity_poly.type
_entity_poly.pdbx_seq_one_letter_code
_entity_poly.pdbx_strand_id
1 'polypeptide(L)' 'MGDALAGNSAVEQARRFNEYVGIDYIVLAKLDADARGGSAISISRLTGKPILFIGVGQELGDLKPFSKELIKSILFGP' A
#
# COMPACT_ATOMS: atom_id res chain seq x y z
N MET A 1 1.61 -0.09 9.11
CA MET A 1 2.37 0.70 8.13
C MET A 1 3.31 -0.26 7.41
N GLY A 2 3.31 -0.28 6.08
CA GLY A 2 4.13 -1.21 5.28
C GLY A 2 4.90 -0.49 4.17
N ASP A 3 6.06 -1.03 3.81
CA ASP A 3 6.89 -0.54 2.69
C ASP A 3 6.48 -1.25 1.40
N ALA A 4 6.06 -0.50 0.38
CA ALA A 4 5.64 -1.06 -0.90
C ALA A 4 6.76 -1.84 -1.62
N LEU A 5 8.03 -1.49 -1.37
CA LEU A 5 9.18 -2.18 -1.96
C LEU A 5 9.48 -3.54 -1.33
N ALA A 6 8.98 -3.79 -0.12
CA ALA A 6 9.19 -5.06 0.57
C ALA A 6 8.30 -6.20 0.01
N GLY A 7 7.39 -5.90 -0.94
CA GLY A 7 6.63 -6.86 -1.72
C GLY A 7 5.94 -7.92 -0.85
N ASN A 8 6.25 -9.20 -1.09
CA ASN A 8 5.67 -10.34 -0.37
C ASN A 8 5.95 -10.33 1.13
N SER A 9 7.07 -9.75 1.58
CA SER A 9 7.39 -9.69 3.01
C SER A 9 6.46 -8.73 3.76
N ALA A 10 6.19 -7.55 3.20
CA ALA A 10 5.24 -6.60 3.77
C ALA A 10 3.82 -7.17 3.80
N VAL A 11 3.44 -7.92 2.77
CA VAL A 11 2.15 -8.61 2.69
C VAL A 11 1.98 -9.64 3.80
N GLU A 12 2.97 -10.51 4.00
CA GLU A 12 2.91 -11.54 5.04
C GLU A 12 2.93 -10.94 6.47
N GLN A 13 3.71 -9.86 6.67
CA GLN A 13 3.69 -9.12 7.93
C GLN A 13 2.31 -8.52 8.22
N ALA A 14 1.69 -7.88 7.22
CA ALA A 14 0.35 -7.31 7.36
C ALA A 14 -0.71 -8.40 7.62
N ARG A 15 -0.61 -9.55 6.96
CA ARG A 15 -1.49 -10.71 7.20
C ARG A 15 -1.37 -11.19 8.65
N ARG A 16 -0.16 -11.49 9.11
CA ARG A 16 0.07 -11.96 10.50
C ARG A 16 -0.41 -10.93 11.51
N PHE A 17 -0.08 -9.66 11.32
CA PHE A 17 -0.51 -8.62 12.25
C PHE A 17 -2.05 -8.51 12.32
N ASN A 18 -2.73 -8.59 11.17
CA ASN A 18 -4.18 -8.62 11.11
C ASN A 18 -4.79 -9.85 11.82
N GLU A 19 -4.13 -11.01 11.76
CA GLU A 19 -4.60 -12.23 12.44
C GLU A 19 -4.51 -12.14 13.97
N TYR A 20 -3.47 -11.50 14.50
CA TYR A 20 -3.26 -11.43 15.95
C TYR A 20 -3.95 -10.24 16.63
N VAL A 21 -3.92 -9.07 15.99
CA VAL A 21 -4.39 -7.81 16.59
C VAL A 21 -5.63 -7.27 15.87
N GLY A 22 -5.77 -7.58 14.59
CA GLY A 22 -6.72 -6.92 13.71
C GLY A 22 -6.23 -5.55 13.25
N ILE A 23 -6.48 -5.24 11.98
CA ILE A 23 -6.31 -3.88 11.44
C ILE A 23 -7.59 -3.44 10.73
N ASP A 24 -7.89 -2.16 10.80
CA ASP A 24 -9.03 -1.57 10.09
C ASP A 24 -8.60 -0.93 8.77
N TYR A 25 -7.41 -0.34 8.75
CA TYR A 25 -6.90 0.45 7.63
C TYR A 25 -5.42 0.21 7.38
N ILE A 26 -4.99 0.44 6.13
CA ILE A 26 -3.61 0.30 5.69
C ILE A 26 -3.07 1.65 5.23
N VAL A 27 -1.81 1.91 5.59
CA VAL A 27 -0.99 2.99 5.04
C VAL A 27 0.25 2.37 4.42
N LEU A 28 0.47 2.68 3.14
CA LEU A 28 1.61 2.20 2.35
C LEU A 28 2.58 3.34 2.09
N ALA A 29 3.87 3.10 2.29
CA ALA A 29 4.92 4.07 1.96
C ALA A 29 5.69 3.65 0.68
N LYS A 30 6.35 4.62 0.05
CA LYS A 30 7.23 4.45 -1.13
C LYS A 30 6.54 3.85 -2.34
N LEU A 31 5.28 4.21 -2.57
CA LEU A 31 4.52 3.71 -3.72
C LEU A 31 5.08 4.22 -5.06
N ASP A 32 5.71 5.40 -5.05
CA ASP A 32 6.44 5.98 -6.18
C ASP A 32 7.58 5.09 -6.69
N ALA A 33 8.19 4.30 -5.81
CA ALA A 33 9.25 3.36 -6.15
C ALA A 33 8.71 1.95 -6.49
N ASP A 34 7.44 1.65 -6.20
CA ASP A 34 6.77 0.40 -6.62
C ASP A 34 6.30 0.52 -8.08
N ALA A 35 7.24 0.25 -8.99
CA ALA A 35 7.06 0.37 -10.44
C ALA A 35 5.93 -0.49 -11.04
N ARG A 36 5.26 -1.35 -10.25
CA ARG A 36 4.18 -2.22 -10.72
C ARG A 36 2.88 -2.07 -9.94
N GLY A 37 2.84 -1.28 -8.87
CA GLY A 37 1.66 -1.12 -7.99
C GLY A 37 1.12 -2.43 -7.39
N GLY A 38 1.86 -3.53 -7.54
CA GLY A 38 1.42 -4.88 -7.21
C GLY A 38 1.32 -5.10 -5.71
N SER A 39 2.15 -4.40 -4.94
CA SER A 39 2.16 -4.48 -3.48
C SER A 39 0.87 -3.89 -2.89
N ALA A 40 0.39 -2.77 -3.44
CA ALA A 40 -0.86 -2.15 -2.99
C ALA A 40 -2.08 -3.05 -3.23
N ILE A 41 -2.17 -3.67 -4.41
CA ILE A 41 -3.27 -4.60 -4.72
C ILE A 41 -3.20 -5.83 -3.82
N SER A 42 -2.01 -6.43 -3.70
CA SER A 42 -1.80 -7.68 -2.95
C SER A 42 -2.13 -7.51 -1.48
N ILE A 43 -1.67 -6.43 -0.85
CA ILE A 43 -1.87 -6.21 0.58
C ILE A 43 -3.34 -5.99 0.91
N SER A 44 -4.07 -5.20 0.11
CA SER A 44 -5.49 -4.93 0.34
C SER A 44 -6.31 -6.20 0.12
N ARG A 45 -6.00 -6.98 -0.92
CA ARG A 45 -6.68 -8.24 -1.21
C ARG A 45 -6.46 -9.31 -0.13
N LEU A 46 -5.24 -9.45 0.38
CA LEU A 46 -4.89 -10.52 1.33
C LEU A 46 -5.29 -10.21 2.77
N THR A 47 -5.26 -8.94 3.16
CA THR A 47 -5.74 -8.53 4.49
C THR A 47 -7.25 -8.30 4.52
N GLY A 48 -7.88 -8.06 3.36
CA GLY A 48 -9.28 -7.66 3.24
C GLY A 48 -9.54 -6.24 3.75
N LYS A 49 -8.50 -5.44 3.98
CA LYS A 49 -8.61 -4.10 4.57
C LYS A 49 -8.40 -2.97 3.56
N PRO A 50 -9.13 -1.86 3.71
CA PRO A 50 -8.97 -0.69 2.86
C PRO A 50 -7.63 0.01 3.08
N ILE A 51 -7.05 0.52 1.99
CA ILE A 51 -5.91 1.45 2.04
C ILE A 51 -6.47 2.86 2.21
N LEU A 52 -5.98 3.60 3.21
CA LEU A 52 -6.44 4.94 3.54
C LEU A 52 -5.48 6.00 2.96
N PHE A 53 -4.17 5.77 3.09
CA PHE A 53 -3.13 6.69 2.63
C PHE A 53 -1.98 5.95 1.95
N ILE A 54 -1.28 6.70 1.09
CA ILE A 54 -0.11 6.26 0.34
C ILE A 54 0.98 7.34 0.41
N GLY A 55 2.22 6.95 0.66
CA GLY A 55 3.40 7.80 0.55
C GLY A 55 3.99 7.67 -0.84
N VAL A 56 4.12 8.80 -1.56
CA VAL A 56 4.66 8.87 -2.93
C VAL A 56 5.97 9.68 -3.01
N GLY A 57 6.70 9.75 -1.91
CA GLY A 57 7.92 10.53 -1.78
C GLY A 57 8.46 10.51 -0.34
N GLN A 58 9.33 11.47 -0.02
CA GLN A 58 10.06 11.53 1.25
C GLN A 58 9.60 12.69 2.16
N GLU A 59 8.88 13.67 1.60
CA GLU A 59 8.42 14.83 2.34
C GLU A 59 7.08 14.56 3.02
N LEU A 60 6.76 15.36 4.05
CA LEU A 60 5.50 15.22 4.80
C LEU A 60 4.27 15.41 3.88
N GLY A 61 4.39 16.27 2.87
CA GLY A 61 3.35 16.50 1.87
C GLY A 61 3.15 15.35 0.86
N ASP A 62 4.03 14.36 0.86
CA ASP A 62 3.95 13.21 -0.05
C ASP A 62 3.05 12.09 0.48
N LEU A 63 2.52 12.22 1.70
CA LEU A 63 1.48 11.35 2.21
C LEU A 63 0.12 11.79 1.66
N LYS A 64 -0.41 11.06 0.70
CA LYS A 64 -1.67 11.38 0.01
C LYS A 64 -2.77 10.40 0.37
N PRO A 65 -4.04 10.85 0.45
CA PRO A 65 -5.18 9.95 0.52
C PRO A 65 -5.16 8.96 -0.65
N PHE A 66 -5.55 7.72 -0.38
CA PHE A 66 -5.65 6.71 -1.42
C PHE A 66 -6.78 7.05 -2.40
N SER A 67 -6.51 6.95 -3.71
CA SER A 67 -7.53 6.99 -4.76
C SER A 67 -7.34 5.86 -5.76
N LYS A 68 -8.44 5.36 -6.31
CA LYS A 68 -8.40 4.29 -7.32
C LYS A 68 -7.75 4.79 -8.62
N GLU A 69 -7.94 6.06 -8.93
CA GLU A 69 -7.40 6.76 -10.10
C GLU A 69 -5.87 6.77 -10.05
N LEU A 70 -5.29 6.98 -8.88
CA LEU A 70 -3.84 6.97 -8.71
C LEU A 70 -3.26 5.57 -8.97
N ILE A 71 -3.89 4.52 -8.44
CA ILE A 71 -3.47 3.13 -8.74
C ILE A 71 -3.62 2.80 -10.22
N LYS A 72 -4.69 3.24 -10.87
CA LYS A 72 -4.87 3.06 -12.32
C LYS A 72 -3.74 3.73 -13.11
N SER A 73 -3.37 4.96 -12.75
CA SER A 73 -2.27 5.68 -13.40
C SER A 73 -0.93 4.96 -13.24
N ILE A 74 -0.65 4.37 -12.07
CA ILE A 74 0.57 3.58 -11.85
C ILE A 74 0.57 2.31 -12.70
N LEU A 75 -0.57 1.63 -12.84
CA LEU A 75 -0.66 0.35 -13.54
C LEU A 75 -0.66 0.47 -15.07
N PHE A 76 -1.31 1.51 -15.59
CA PHE A 76 -1.57 1.65 -17.02
C PHE A 76 -0.79 2.80 -17.67
N GLY A 77 -0.09 3.61 -16.88
CA GLY A 77 0.49 4.86 -17.35
C GLY A 77 -0.53 6.00 -17.44
N PRO A 78 -0.11 7.19 -17.90
CA PRO A 78 -0.99 8.32 -18.16
C PRO A 78 -1.98 8.06 -19.31
#